data_AF-A0A2W4LJR0-F1
#
_entry.id   AF-A0A2W4LJR0-F1
#
_cell.length_a   1.000
_cell.length_b   1.000
_cell.length_c   1.000
_cell.angle_alpha   90.00
_cell.angle_beta   90.00
_cell.angle_gamma   90.00
#
_symmetry.space_group_name_H-M   'P 1'
#
loop_
_entity.id
_entity.type
_entity.pdbx_description
1 polymer ?
#
loop_
_entity_poly.entity_id
_entity_poly.type
_entity_poly.pdbx_seq_one_letter_code
_entity_poly.pdbx_strand_id
1 'polypeptide(L)'
;MDCEKFDRICLDFLYEELDELTHAAAKRHIEHCGRCRDIAVGMRATREVGRVPEVDPPEGLEVRILVAERRARAELPIRQRFGRALSVLASYAMRPQLAMGALLLLVIASSMILFRARPGEQMNVFVTERGIPESESETVTILPIRTRIKDVEGAPSARRTPSARPPEPARETTDATASESTAPEPADTADREFERALAAYRDRRFAEAQERFQAIAARGTEKAPSAALHAAQAARARSGCPLAAPLFEKTYQRFPDTQAGQEAAWQAAGCYRTLGDFERARQHYQALLDRPGYSDRAQAALASMGDAPR
;
A
#
# COMPACT_ATOMS: atom_id res chain seq x y z
N MET A 1 -14.36 -31.48 -7.55
CA MET A 1 -14.00 -30.06 -7.39
C MET A 1 -13.11 -29.98 -6.18
N ASP A 2 -12.01 -29.23 -6.27
CA ASP A 2 -11.00 -29.15 -5.21
C ASP A 2 -11.18 -27.87 -4.38
N CYS A 3 -10.61 -27.85 -3.17
CA CYS A 3 -10.79 -26.73 -2.23
C CYS A 3 -10.32 -25.39 -2.82
N GLU A 4 -9.21 -25.38 -3.56
CA GLU A 4 -8.70 -24.15 -4.22
C GLU A 4 -9.65 -23.62 -5.29
N LYS A 5 -10.30 -24.54 -6.04
CA LYS A 5 -11.26 -24.16 -7.06
C LYS A 5 -12.53 -23.61 -6.41
N PHE A 6 -12.96 -24.21 -5.29
CA PHE A 6 -14.07 -23.70 -4.50
C PHE A 6 -13.80 -22.29 -3.95
N ASP A 7 -12.60 -22.06 -3.41
CA ASP A 7 -12.21 -20.75 -2.86
C ASP A 7 -12.30 -19.62 -3.91
N ARG A 8 -11.97 -19.91 -5.17
CA ARG A 8 -12.08 -18.95 -6.28
C ARG A 8 -13.52 -18.62 -6.68
N ILE A 9 -14.48 -19.50 -6.42
CA ILE A 9 -15.88 -19.36 -6.84
C ILE A 9 -16.85 -19.15 -5.66
N CYS A 10 -16.34 -19.04 -4.43
CA CYS A 10 -17.17 -19.06 -3.24
C CYS A 10 -18.10 -17.83 -3.14
N LEU A 11 -17.67 -16.68 -3.65
CA LEU A 11 -18.50 -15.47 -3.72
C LEU A 11 -19.61 -15.61 -4.77
N ASP A 12 -19.28 -16.05 -5.97
CA ASP A 12 -20.27 -16.28 -7.04
C ASP A 12 -21.29 -17.35 -6.61
N PHE A 13 -20.86 -18.37 -5.87
CA PHE A 13 -21.73 -19.35 -5.24
C PHE A 13 -22.66 -18.73 -4.19
N LEU A 14 -22.17 -17.77 -3.39
CA LEU A 14 -22.96 -17.07 -2.37
C LEU A 14 -24.05 -16.18 -2.99
N TYR A 15 -23.78 -15.58 -4.15
CA TYR A 15 -24.69 -14.67 -4.86
C TYR A 15 -25.53 -15.36 -5.95
N GLU A 16 -25.43 -16.68 -6.08
CA GLU A 16 -26.16 -17.47 -7.07
C GLU A 16 -25.85 -17.09 -8.53
N GLU A 17 -24.63 -16.61 -8.79
CA GLU A 17 -24.17 -16.17 -10.11
C GLU A 17 -23.54 -17.31 -10.94
N LEU A 18 -23.34 -18.48 -10.33
CA LEU A 18 -22.76 -19.65 -11.00
C LEU A 18 -23.74 -20.34 -11.94
N ASP A 19 -23.22 -20.89 -13.03
CA ASP A 19 -23.97 -21.80 -13.89
C ASP A 19 -24.42 -23.06 -13.13
N GLU A 20 -25.50 -23.70 -13.59
CA GLU A 20 -26.13 -24.84 -12.91
C GLU A 20 -25.17 -26.02 -12.64
N LEU A 21 -24.24 -26.29 -13.56
CA LEU A 21 -23.28 -27.39 -13.42
C LEU A 21 -22.23 -27.07 -12.35
N THR A 22 -21.70 -25.85 -12.36
CA THR A 22 -20.72 -25.40 -11.37
C THR A 22 -21.35 -25.28 -9.99
N HIS A 23 -22.60 -24.79 -9.90
CA HIS A 23 -23.36 -24.77 -8.66
C HIS A 23 -23.54 -26.20 -8.11
N ALA A 24 -24.01 -27.15 -8.92
CA ALA A 24 -24.17 -28.54 -8.49
C ALA A 24 -22.84 -29.21 -8.06
N ALA A 25 -21.74 -28.87 -8.73
CA ALA A 25 -20.40 -29.34 -8.36
C ALA A 25 -19.93 -28.75 -7.01
N ALA A 26 -20.15 -27.46 -6.78
CA ALA A 26 -19.83 -26.79 -5.52
C ALA A 26 -20.65 -27.35 -4.36
N LYS A 27 -21.96 -27.58 -4.58
CA LYS A 27 -22.85 -28.18 -3.58
C LYS A 27 -22.38 -29.57 -3.14
N ARG A 28 -22.09 -30.45 -4.11
CA ARG A 28 -21.52 -31.79 -3.82
C ARG A 28 -20.18 -31.70 -3.08
N HIS A 29 -19.35 -30.71 -3.38
CA HIS A 29 -18.07 -30.51 -2.68
C HIS A 29 -18.27 -30.12 -1.21
N ILE A 30 -19.16 -29.16 -0.94
CA ILE A 30 -19.51 -28.71 0.43
C ILE A 30 -20.06 -29.86 1.28
N GLU A 31 -20.86 -30.75 0.68
CA GLU A 31 -21.40 -31.94 1.35
C GLU A 31 -20.29 -32.89 1.84
N HIS A 32 -19.16 -32.96 1.11
CA HIS A 32 -18.06 -33.89 1.41
C HIS A 32 -16.83 -33.23 2.07
N CYS A 33 -16.74 -31.90 2.07
CA CYS A 33 -15.60 -31.15 2.62
C CYS A 33 -16.02 -30.26 3.80
N GLY A 34 -15.61 -30.62 5.02
CA GLY A 34 -15.92 -29.86 6.24
C GLY A 34 -15.43 -28.41 6.19
N ARG A 35 -14.17 -28.18 5.80
CA ARG A 35 -13.58 -26.84 5.69
C ARG A 35 -14.40 -25.90 4.78
N CYS A 36 -14.74 -26.36 3.58
CA CYS A 36 -15.49 -25.55 2.62
C CYS A 36 -16.94 -25.31 3.06
N ARG A 37 -17.51 -26.25 3.83
CA ARG A 37 -18.81 -26.10 4.46
C ARG A 37 -18.81 -25.01 5.52
N ASP A 38 -17.81 -24.99 6.40
CA ASP A 38 -17.70 -23.98 7.45
C ASP A 38 -17.54 -22.58 6.85
N ILE A 39 -16.73 -22.46 5.78
CA ILE A 39 -16.58 -21.21 5.01
C ILE A 39 -17.93 -20.77 4.42
N ALA A 40 -18.64 -21.67 3.74
CA ALA A 40 -19.92 -21.34 3.12
C ALA A 40 -20.99 -20.94 4.15
N VAL A 41 -21.05 -21.61 5.31
CA VAL A 41 -21.95 -21.25 6.41
C VAL A 41 -21.59 -19.89 6.99
N GLY A 42 -20.31 -19.62 7.21
CA GLY A 42 -19.83 -18.33 7.71
C GLY A 42 -20.21 -17.17 6.78
N MET A 43 -20.03 -17.34 5.46
CA MET A 43 -20.42 -16.34 4.47
C MET A 43 -21.93 -16.10 4.40
N ARG A 44 -22.76 -17.14 4.58
CA ARG A 44 -24.22 -16.97 4.64
C ARG A 44 -24.65 -16.23 5.90
N ALA A 45 -24.07 -16.57 7.05
CA ALA A 45 -24.34 -15.86 8.29
C ALA A 45 -23.95 -14.37 8.21
N THR A 46 -22.81 -14.05 7.60
CA THR A 46 -22.42 -12.64 7.40
C THR A 46 -23.32 -11.93 6.39
N ARG A 47 -23.79 -12.61 5.34
CA ARG A 47 -24.77 -12.07 4.38
C ARG A 47 -26.12 -11.76 5.05
N GLU A 48 -26.58 -12.62 5.95
CA GLU A 48 -27.83 -12.41 6.68
C GLU A 48 -27.75 -11.21 7.63
N VAL A 49 -26.64 -11.07 8.37
CA VAL A 49 -26.41 -9.92 9.26
C VAL A 49 -26.17 -8.63 8.47
N GLY A 50 -25.53 -8.74 7.29
CA GLY A 50 -25.24 -7.61 6.41
C GLY A 50 -26.40 -7.17 5.53
N ARG A 51 -27.56 -7.83 5.60
CA ARG A 51 -28.73 -7.46 4.81
C ARG A 51 -29.36 -6.20 5.39
N VAL A 52 -28.91 -5.05 4.89
CA VAL A 52 -29.57 -3.77 5.15
C VAL A 52 -30.96 -3.82 4.53
N PRO A 53 -32.03 -3.47 5.28
CA PRO A 53 -33.36 -3.38 4.70
C PRO A 53 -33.32 -2.41 3.52
N GLU A 54 -33.92 -2.82 2.40
CA GLU A 54 -34.17 -1.90 1.29
C GLU A 54 -35.19 -0.88 1.78
N VAL A 55 -34.68 0.31 2.12
CA VAL A 55 -35.50 1.45 2.52
C VAL A 55 -35.78 2.23 1.26
N ASP A 56 -37.05 2.34 0.89
CA ASP A 56 -37.46 3.20 -0.20
C ASP A 56 -36.96 4.63 0.09
N PRO A 57 -36.23 5.25 -0.87
CA PRO A 57 -35.74 6.60 -0.65
C PRO A 57 -36.94 7.54 -0.44
N PRO A 58 -36.92 8.41 0.58
CA PRO A 58 -38.03 9.32 0.82
C PRO A 58 -38.28 10.19 -0.42
N GLU A 59 -39.55 10.47 -0.70
CA GLU A 59 -39.94 11.29 -1.85
C GLU A 59 -39.16 12.61 -1.86
N GLY A 60 -38.57 12.93 -3.02
CA GLY A 60 -37.78 14.14 -3.20
C GLY A 60 -36.35 14.09 -2.62
N LEU A 61 -35.85 12.94 -2.15
CA LEU A 61 -34.45 12.80 -1.74
C LEU A 61 -33.48 13.22 -2.84
N GLU A 62 -33.74 12.82 -4.09
CA GLU A 62 -32.92 13.20 -5.25
C GLU A 62 -32.83 14.71 -5.41
N VAL A 63 -33.97 15.40 -5.32
CA VAL A 63 -34.03 16.87 -5.40
C VAL A 63 -33.24 17.50 -4.26
N ARG A 64 -33.37 16.98 -3.05
CA ARG A 64 -32.62 17.45 -1.87
C ARG A 64 -31.12 17.24 -2.04
N ILE A 65 -30.68 16.10 -2.57
CA ILE A 65 -29.28 15.81 -2.87
C ILE A 65 -28.75 16.79 -3.91
N LEU A 66 -29.47 17.01 -5.02
CA LEU A 66 -29.06 17.94 -6.09
C LEU A 66 -29.02 19.40 -5.62
N VAL A 67 -29.90 19.79 -4.71
CA VAL A 67 -29.87 21.13 -4.08
C VAL A 67 -28.71 21.24 -3.10
N ALA A 68 -28.50 20.23 -2.25
CA ALA A 68 -27.38 20.20 -1.31
C ALA A 68 -26.03 20.22 -2.02
N GLU A 69 -25.89 19.47 -3.12
CA GLU A 69 -24.67 19.46 -3.93
C GLU A 69 -24.41 20.83 -4.56
N ARG A 70 -25.44 21.48 -5.13
CA ARG A 70 -25.30 22.84 -5.69
C ARG A 70 -24.85 23.86 -4.64
N ARG A 71 -25.40 23.79 -3.42
CA ARG A 71 -24.99 24.65 -2.29
C ARG A 71 -23.55 24.38 -1.87
N ALA A 72 -23.19 23.11 -1.66
CA ALA A 72 -21.84 22.72 -1.32
C ALA A 72 -20.84 23.18 -2.40
N ARG A 73 -21.19 23.05 -3.69
CA ARG A 73 -20.37 23.55 -4.81
C ARG A 73 -20.23 25.07 -4.81
N ALA A 74 -21.27 25.81 -4.40
CA ALA A 74 -21.25 27.26 -4.32
C ALA A 74 -20.29 27.78 -3.22
N GLU A 75 -20.10 27.02 -2.15
CA GLU A 75 -19.22 27.39 -1.02
C GLU A 75 -17.74 27.05 -1.27
N LEU A 76 -17.43 26.15 -2.21
CA LEU A 76 -16.04 25.75 -2.45
C LEU A 76 -15.21 26.90 -3.08
N PRO A 77 -13.98 27.14 -2.57
CA PRO A 77 -13.08 28.14 -3.15
C PRO A 77 -12.72 27.79 -4.59
N ILE A 78 -12.53 28.83 -5.42
CA ILE A 78 -12.33 28.71 -6.88
C ILE A 78 -11.23 27.69 -7.23
N ARG A 79 -10.13 27.64 -6.46
CA ARG A 79 -9.03 26.68 -6.68
C ARG A 79 -9.46 25.21 -6.56
N GLN A 80 -10.35 24.88 -5.63
CA GLN A 80 -10.85 23.51 -5.46
C GLN A 80 -11.84 23.11 -6.57
N ARG A 81 -12.57 24.09 -7.13
CA ARG A 81 -13.46 23.85 -8.28
C ARG A 81 -12.67 23.42 -9.52
N PHE A 82 -11.54 24.07 -9.80
CA PHE A 82 -10.64 23.67 -10.89
C PHE A 82 -10.04 22.27 -10.67
N GLY A 83 -9.61 21.95 -9.45
CA GLY A 83 -9.06 20.63 -9.13
C GLY A 83 -10.03 19.48 -9.41
N ARG A 84 -11.31 19.63 -9.05
CA ARG A 84 -12.35 18.63 -9.33
C ARG A 84 -12.73 18.55 -10.80
N ALA A 85 -12.78 19.68 -11.52
CA ALA A 85 -13.00 19.66 -12.96
C ALA A 85 -11.86 18.90 -13.67
N LEU A 86 -10.62 19.11 -13.23
CA LEU A 86 -9.45 18.40 -13.74
C LEU A 86 -9.51 16.91 -13.41
N SER A 87 -9.95 16.52 -12.20
CA SER A 87 -10.05 15.11 -11.82
C SER A 87 -11.13 14.38 -12.62
N VAL A 88 -12.29 15.00 -12.86
CA VAL A 88 -13.34 14.40 -13.70
C VAL A 88 -12.86 14.25 -15.14
N LEU A 89 -12.17 15.25 -15.68
CA LEU A 89 -11.55 15.16 -17.01
C LEU A 89 -10.46 14.09 -17.06
N ALA A 90 -9.65 13.95 -16.02
CA ALA A 90 -8.63 12.91 -15.92
C ALA A 90 -9.27 11.50 -15.86
N SER A 91 -10.35 11.33 -15.10
CA SER A 91 -11.10 10.07 -15.05
C SER A 91 -11.74 9.73 -16.41
N TYR A 92 -12.19 10.74 -17.17
CA TYR A 92 -12.67 10.53 -18.54
C TYR A 92 -11.53 10.19 -19.51
N ALA A 93 -10.38 10.85 -19.39
CA ALA A 93 -9.21 10.59 -20.23
C ALA A 93 -8.63 9.17 -20.04
N MET A 94 -8.86 8.53 -18.89
CA MET A 94 -8.45 7.15 -18.63
C MET A 94 -9.38 6.08 -19.23
N ARG A 95 -10.49 6.45 -19.90
CA ARG A 95 -11.29 5.46 -20.64
C ARG A 95 -10.49 4.96 -21.86
N PRO A 96 -10.31 3.64 -22.03
CA PRO A 96 -9.52 3.08 -23.14
C PRO A 96 -9.96 3.57 -24.53
N GLN A 97 -11.27 3.81 -24.69
CA GLN A 97 -11.87 4.30 -25.93
C GLN A 97 -11.42 5.73 -26.29
N LEU A 98 -11.27 6.62 -25.30
CA LEU A 98 -10.81 8.00 -25.54
C LEU A 98 -9.30 8.07 -25.76
N ALA A 99 -8.53 7.22 -25.09
CA ALA A 99 -7.09 7.09 -25.33
C ALA A 99 -6.79 6.69 -26.79
N MET A 100 -7.58 5.76 -27.35
CA MET A 100 -7.46 5.40 -28.77
C MET A 100 -7.84 6.56 -29.70
N GLY A 101 -8.89 7.31 -29.40
CA GLY A 101 -9.27 8.50 -30.15
C GLY A 101 -8.20 9.60 -30.12
N ALA A 102 -7.58 9.82 -28.96
CA ALA A 102 -6.51 10.79 -28.80
C ALA A 102 -5.24 10.38 -29.57
N LEU A 103 -4.88 9.09 -29.55
CA LEU A 103 -3.79 8.55 -30.37
C LEU A 103 -4.06 8.73 -31.87
N LEU A 104 -5.29 8.45 -32.33
CA LEU A 104 -5.68 8.69 -33.72
C LEU A 104 -5.51 10.16 -34.12
N LEU A 105 -6.00 11.09 -33.29
CA LEU A 105 -5.84 12.53 -33.53
C LEU A 105 -4.37 12.96 -33.55
N LEU A 106 -3.54 12.39 -32.68
CA LEU A 106 -2.10 12.65 -32.64
C LEU A 106 -1.40 12.15 -33.92
N VAL A 107 -1.76 10.96 -34.40
CA VAL A 107 -1.26 10.42 -35.67
C VAL A 107 -1.67 11.31 -36.85
N ILE A 108 -2.95 11.71 -36.92
CA ILE A 108 -3.46 12.61 -37.98
C ILE A 108 -2.73 13.96 -37.95
N ALA A 109 -2.56 14.55 -36.76
CA ALA A 109 -1.85 15.81 -36.60
C ALA A 109 -0.37 15.70 -37.00
N SER A 110 0.30 14.60 -36.62
CA SER A 110 1.68 14.33 -37.01
C SER A 110 1.83 14.17 -38.53
N SER A 111 0.91 13.45 -39.18
CA SER A 111 0.87 13.36 -40.64
C SER A 111 0.68 14.72 -41.29
N MET A 112 -0.24 15.56 -40.79
CA MET A 112 -0.45 16.91 -41.35
C MET A 112 0.77 17.83 -41.20
N ILE A 113 1.51 17.73 -40.10
CA ILE A 113 2.75 18.50 -39.90
C ILE A 113 3.82 18.04 -40.88
N LEU A 114 3.97 16.73 -41.09
CA LEU A 114 4.93 16.16 -42.06
C LEU A 114 4.57 16.52 -43.50
N PHE A 115 3.28 16.51 -43.87
CA PHE A 115 2.82 16.92 -45.20
C PHE A 115 3.06 18.40 -45.51
N ARG A 116 3.11 19.27 -44.48
CA ARG A 116 3.43 20.69 -44.67
C ARG A 116 4.93 20.98 -44.79
N ALA A 117 5.79 20.06 -44.36
CA ALA A 117 7.24 20.28 -44.34
C ALA A 117 7.95 20.02 -45.69
N ARG A 118 7.26 19.43 -46.69
CA ARG A 118 7.86 19.19 -48.02
C ARG A 118 6.88 19.39 -49.19
N PRO A 119 6.49 20.63 -49.53
CA PRO A 119 5.89 20.92 -50.82
C PRO A 119 7.01 21.06 -51.85
N GLY A 120 7.43 19.97 -52.50
CA GLY A 120 8.39 20.13 -53.60
C GLY A 120 8.98 18.90 -54.27
N GLU A 121 8.96 17.72 -53.66
CA GLU A 121 9.66 16.55 -54.23
C GLU A 121 8.67 15.41 -54.50
N GLN A 122 7.79 15.63 -55.48
CA GLN A 122 7.15 14.51 -56.15
C GLN A 122 8.24 13.78 -56.94
N MET A 123 8.76 12.69 -56.39
CA MET A 123 9.52 11.72 -57.17
C MET A 123 8.59 11.21 -58.29
N ASN A 124 8.81 11.72 -59.50
CA ASN A 124 8.31 11.10 -60.71
C ASN A 124 8.93 9.69 -60.78
N VAL A 125 8.15 8.69 -60.39
CA VAL A 125 8.47 7.29 -60.68
C VAL A 125 8.25 7.12 -62.18
N PHE A 126 9.32 7.30 -62.95
CA PHE A 126 9.32 6.89 -64.34
C PHE A 126 9.33 5.37 -64.38
N VAL A 127 8.16 4.78 -64.63
CA VAL A 127 8.02 3.38 -65.02
C VAL A 127 8.57 3.26 -66.43
N THR A 128 9.81 2.81 -66.56
CA THR A 128 10.34 2.35 -67.84
C THR A 128 9.80 0.94 -68.09
N GLU A 129 9.24 0.72 -69.29
CA GLU A 129 8.58 -0.51 -69.75
C GLU A 129 9.50 -1.76 -69.89
N ARG A 130 10.50 -1.92 -69.03
CA ARG A 130 11.23 -3.19 -68.92
C ARG A 130 11.20 -3.66 -67.48
N GLY A 131 10.16 -4.41 -67.16
CA GLY A 131 10.03 -5.12 -65.90
C GLY A 131 11.19 -6.08 -65.68
N ILE A 132 12.05 -5.74 -64.72
CA ILE A 132 12.86 -6.68 -63.94
C ILE A 132 12.96 -6.07 -62.53
N PRO A 133 12.27 -6.62 -61.51
CA PRO A 133 12.53 -6.20 -60.14
C PRO A 133 13.89 -6.71 -59.69
N GLU A 134 14.82 -5.79 -59.39
CA GLU A 134 16.01 -6.11 -58.61
C GLU A 134 15.56 -6.47 -57.19
N SER A 135 15.88 -7.69 -56.77
CA SER A 135 15.67 -8.15 -55.40
C SER A 135 16.91 -7.77 -54.58
N GLU A 136 16.79 -6.73 -53.76
CA GLU A 136 17.72 -6.51 -52.66
C GLU A 136 17.57 -7.68 -51.67
N SER A 137 18.53 -8.60 -51.75
CA SER A 137 18.70 -9.69 -50.80
C SER A 137 19.52 -9.15 -49.63
N GLU A 138 18.82 -8.59 -48.64
CA GLU A 138 19.41 -8.24 -47.35
C GLU A 138 19.63 -9.51 -46.52
N THR A 139 20.88 -9.98 -46.56
CA THR A 139 21.40 -11.16 -45.88
C THR A 139 21.36 -10.96 -44.36
N VAL A 140 20.28 -11.40 -43.72
CA VAL A 140 20.20 -11.52 -42.26
C VAL A 140 21.15 -12.62 -41.79
N THR A 141 22.31 -12.20 -41.28
CA THR A 141 23.30 -13.09 -40.66
C THR A 141 22.86 -13.39 -39.22
N ILE A 142 22.32 -14.60 -38.99
CA ILE A 142 21.96 -15.09 -37.65
C ILE A 142 23.25 -15.50 -36.92
N LEU A 143 23.65 -14.71 -35.93
CA LEU A 143 24.70 -15.08 -34.96
C LEU A 143 24.10 -15.96 -33.85
N PRO A 144 24.64 -17.16 -33.58
CA PRO A 144 24.17 -17.98 -32.47
C PRO A 144 24.66 -17.43 -31.12
N ILE A 145 23.72 -17.24 -30.19
CA ILE A 145 23.97 -16.86 -28.80
C ILE A 145 24.64 -18.04 -28.08
N ARG A 146 25.91 -17.84 -27.72
CA ARG A 146 26.71 -18.78 -26.94
C ARG A 146 26.35 -18.62 -25.46
N THR A 147 25.57 -19.54 -24.92
CA THR A 147 25.32 -19.68 -23.48
C THR A 147 26.61 -20.05 -22.77
N ARG A 148 27.12 -19.14 -21.93
CA ARG A 148 28.27 -19.37 -21.05
C ARG A 148 27.74 -19.76 -19.68
N ILE A 149 27.55 -21.06 -19.48
CA ILE A 149 27.40 -21.66 -18.15
C ILE A 149 28.78 -21.55 -17.49
N LYS A 150 28.85 -20.87 -16.35
CA LYS A 150 30.06 -20.75 -15.55
C LYS A 150 29.86 -21.62 -14.32
N ASP A 151 30.44 -22.82 -14.39
CA ASP A 151 30.63 -23.69 -13.24
C ASP A 151 31.50 -22.95 -12.21
N VAL A 152 31.01 -22.90 -10.96
CA VAL A 152 31.82 -22.52 -9.79
C VAL A 152 31.77 -23.71 -8.86
N GLU A 153 32.79 -24.55 -9.00
CA GLU A 153 33.09 -25.68 -8.16
C GLU A 153 33.98 -25.23 -7.00
N GLY A 154 33.47 -25.46 -5.79
CA GLY A 154 34.15 -25.81 -4.53
C GLY A 154 35.48 -25.17 -4.11
N ALA A 155 35.47 -24.53 -2.93
CA ALA A 155 36.53 -24.71 -1.91
C ALA A 155 36.04 -24.23 -0.51
N PRO A 156 36.61 -24.76 0.59
CA PRO A 156 35.89 -24.96 1.85
C PRO A 156 36.01 -23.79 2.84
N SER A 157 34.94 -23.64 3.62
CA SER A 157 34.80 -22.69 4.73
C SER A 157 35.70 -23.07 5.90
N ALA A 158 36.80 -22.33 6.07
CA ALA A 158 37.63 -22.37 7.26
C ALA A 158 36.98 -21.55 8.37
N ARG A 159 36.59 -22.24 9.45
CA ARG A 159 36.25 -21.68 10.77
C ARG A 159 37.33 -20.68 11.21
N ARG A 160 36.96 -19.42 11.38
CA ARG A 160 37.67 -18.47 12.25
C ARG A 160 36.71 -17.94 13.30
N THR A 161 36.89 -18.44 14.52
CA THR A 161 36.45 -17.82 15.77
C THR A 161 37.18 -16.49 15.96
N PRO A 162 36.49 -15.37 16.19
CA PRO A 162 37.12 -14.20 16.78
C PRO A 162 37.18 -14.36 18.30
N SER A 163 38.42 -14.41 18.80
CA SER A 163 38.80 -14.35 20.20
C SER A 163 38.30 -13.06 20.85
N ALA A 164 37.67 -13.20 22.01
CA ALA A 164 37.26 -12.12 22.88
C ALA A 164 38.46 -11.27 23.30
N ARG A 165 38.31 -9.94 23.21
CA ARG A 165 39.19 -8.95 23.84
C ARG A 165 38.38 -8.25 24.93
N PRO A 166 38.90 -8.06 26.16
CA PRO A 166 38.16 -7.40 27.23
C PRO A 166 37.98 -5.91 26.94
N PRO A 167 36.84 -5.29 27.31
CA PRO A 167 36.66 -3.85 27.18
C PRO A 167 37.47 -3.10 28.25
N GLU A 168 38.32 -2.20 27.76
CA GLU A 168 39.07 -1.20 28.53
C GLU A 168 38.14 -0.01 28.84
N PRO A 169 38.16 0.56 30.06
CA PRO A 169 37.22 1.60 30.47
C PRO A 169 37.54 2.94 29.78
N ALA A 170 36.70 3.34 28.83
CA ALA A 170 36.79 4.65 28.19
C ALA A 170 36.30 5.74 29.15
N ARG A 171 37.20 6.69 29.40
CA ARG A 171 37.04 7.93 30.17
C ARG A 171 35.86 8.76 29.66
N GLU A 172 35.07 9.26 30.62
CA GLU A 172 34.19 10.40 30.44
C GLU A 172 34.99 11.62 29.96
N THR A 173 34.77 12.01 28.71
CA THR A 173 35.00 13.38 28.26
C THR A 173 33.65 14.10 28.26
N THR A 174 33.41 14.78 29.37
CA THR A 174 32.48 15.88 29.47
C THR A 174 32.95 17.02 28.57
N ASP A 175 32.37 17.14 27.37
CA ASP A 175 32.37 18.40 26.65
C ASP A 175 30.92 18.87 26.49
N ALA A 176 30.56 19.72 27.44
CA ALA A 176 29.41 20.59 27.37
C ALA A 176 29.75 21.74 26.41
N THR A 177 29.36 21.60 25.14
CA THR A 177 29.36 22.71 24.19
C THR A 177 27.94 23.03 23.75
N ALA A 178 27.47 24.13 24.32
CA ALA A 178 26.72 25.18 23.64
C ALA A 178 25.43 24.77 22.92
N SER A 179 24.35 24.74 23.71
CA SER A 179 23.16 25.58 23.54
C SER A 179 23.10 26.37 22.21
N GLU A 180 22.78 25.69 21.11
CA GLU A 180 22.48 26.31 19.84
C GLU A 180 21.01 26.74 19.84
N SER A 181 20.82 28.05 19.92
CA SER A 181 19.55 28.76 19.88
C SER A 181 18.67 28.28 18.74
N THR A 182 17.75 27.35 19.05
CA THR A 182 16.74 26.87 18.12
C THR A 182 15.68 27.96 17.99
N ALA A 183 15.89 28.89 17.06
CA ALA A 183 14.79 29.70 16.56
C ALA A 183 13.72 28.70 16.05
N PRO A 184 12.44 28.86 16.45
CA PRO A 184 11.40 27.95 16.01
C PRO A 184 11.35 27.97 14.49
N GLU A 185 11.71 26.86 13.86
CA GLU A 185 11.49 26.70 12.44
C GLU A 185 10.00 26.95 12.14
N PRO A 186 9.69 27.64 11.03
CA PRO A 186 8.31 27.94 10.70
C PRO A 186 7.54 26.63 10.58
N ALA A 187 6.39 26.51 11.25
CA ALA A 187 5.58 25.29 11.34
C ALA A 187 5.37 24.59 9.97
N ASP A 188 5.32 25.39 8.90
CA ASP A 188 5.30 24.97 7.50
C ASP A 188 6.40 23.97 7.07
N THR A 189 7.61 24.03 7.63
CA THR A 189 8.71 23.12 7.26
C THR A 189 8.47 21.72 7.81
N ALA A 190 8.03 21.62 9.07
CA ALA A 190 7.72 20.35 9.72
C ALA A 190 6.60 19.60 8.99
N ASP A 191 5.55 20.31 8.57
CA ASP A 191 4.44 19.72 7.81
C ASP A 191 4.90 19.19 6.43
N ARG A 192 5.70 19.97 5.69
CA ARG A 192 6.22 19.55 4.38
C ARG A 192 7.18 18.35 4.50
N GLU A 193 7.99 18.29 5.54
CA GLU A 193 8.86 17.15 5.81
C GLU A 193 8.06 15.89 6.17
N PHE A 194 7.02 16.03 6.98
CA PHE A 194 6.12 14.94 7.34
C PHE A 194 5.40 14.37 6.12
N GLU A 195 4.89 15.23 5.23
CA GLU A 195 4.27 14.82 3.97
C GLU A 195 5.25 14.08 3.03
N ARG A 196 6.51 14.52 2.97
CA ARG A 196 7.57 13.81 2.21
C ARG A 196 7.85 12.43 2.80
N ALA A 197 7.84 12.29 4.12
CA ALA A 197 8.01 11.00 4.79
C ALA A 197 6.81 10.07 4.51
N LEU A 198 5.58 10.59 4.53
CA LEU A 198 4.37 9.84 4.15
C LEU A 198 4.39 9.43 2.67
N ALA A 199 4.92 10.26 1.77
CA ALA A 199 5.09 9.88 0.37
C ALA A 199 6.06 8.69 0.24
N ALA A 200 7.23 8.73 0.89
CA ALA A 200 8.17 7.61 0.90
C ALA A 200 7.55 6.32 1.48
N TYR A 201 6.73 6.43 2.53
CA TYR A 201 6.00 5.29 3.10
C TYR A 201 5.01 4.68 2.09
N ARG A 202 4.22 5.51 1.41
CA ARG A 202 3.26 5.07 0.38
C ARG A 202 3.94 4.41 -0.82
N ASP A 203 5.12 4.90 -1.19
CA ASP A 203 5.96 4.31 -2.24
C ASP A 203 6.68 3.01 -1.80
N ARG A 204 6.37 2.48 -0.61
CA ARG A 204 7.01 1.30 0.00
C ARG A 204 8.52 1.45 0.24
N ARG A 205 9.04 2.68 0.25
CA ARG A 205 10.44 2.99 0.61
C ARG A 205 10.58 3.08 2.13
N PHE A 206 10.31 1.97 2.82
CA PHE A 206 10.14 1.94 4.27
C PHE A 206 11.40 2.33 5.06
N ALA A 207 12.61 2.02 4.57
CA ALA A 207 13.85 2.42 5.23
C ALA A 207 14.02 3.94 5.26
N GLU A 208 13.85 4.59 4.11
CA GLU A 208 13.91 6.06 4.00
C GLU A 208 12.78 6.73 4.79
N ALA A 209 11.56 6.19 4.72
CA ALA A 209 10.44 6.69 5.49
C ALA A 209 10.72 6.62 7.00
N GLN A 210 11.25 5.51 7.48
CA GLN A 210 11.62 5.32 8.89
C GLN A 210 12.64 6.37 9.35
N GLU A 211 13.72 6.58 8.60
CA GLU A 211 14.75 7.57 8.93
C GLU A 211 14.19 8.99 8.98
N ARG A 212 13.38 9.38 7.99
CA ARG A 212 12.73 10.70 7.95
C ARG A 212 11.79 10.91 9.14
N PHE A 213 10.96 9.92 9.45
CA PHE A 213 10.05 10.01 10.60
C PHE A 213 10.79 10.06 11.94
N GLN A 214 11.90 9.31 12.08
CA GLN A 214 12.74 9.38 13.27
C GLN A 214 13.36 10.77 13.45
N ALA A 215 13.82 11.39 12.36
CA ALA A 215 14.35 12.76 12.39
C ALA A 215 13.28 13.77 12.85
N ILE A 216 12.05 13.68 12.32
CA ILE A 216 10.94 14.56 12.74
C ILE A 216 10.58 14.32 14.22
N ALA A 217 10.49 13.06 14.64
CA ALA A 217 10.20 12.71 16.03
C ALA A 217 11.30 13.14 17.01
N ALA A 218 12.56 13.23 16.57
CA ALA A 218 13.67 13.70 17.39
C ALA A 218 13.55 15.20 17.70
N ARG A 219 13.07 16.01 16.75
CA ARG A 219 12.90 17.47 16.92
C ARG A 219 11.82 17.86 17.93
N GLY A 220 10.90 16.95 18.27
CA GLY A 220 9.88 17.21 19.30
C GLY A 220 8.79 18.22 18.88
N THR A 221 8.53 18.37 17.58
CA THR A 221 7.43 19.22 17.07
C THR A 221 6.06 18.64 17.43
N GLU A 222 4.97 19.36 17.15
CA GLU A 222 3.60 18.86 17.33
C GLU A 222 3.34 17.51 16.61
N LYS A 223 4.04 17.27 15.50
CA LYS A 223 4.00 16.02 14.73
C LYS A 223 4.88 14.91 15.28
N ALA A 224 5.63 15.14 16.36
CA ALA A 224 6.55 14.14 16.90
C ALA A 224 5.88 12.81 17.32
N PRO A 225 4.69 12.81 17.97
CA PRO A 225 4.01 11.56 18.32
C PRO A 225 3.57 10.76 17.09
N SER A 226 2.97 11.42 16.10
CA SER A 226 2.53 10.76 14.85
C SER A 226 3.72 10.27 14.01
N ALA A 227 4.81 11.05 13.95
CA ALA A 227 6.03 10.65 13.26
C ALA A 227 6.67 9.42 13.93
N ALA A 228 6.76 9.39 15.26
CA ALA A 228 7.29 8.24 16.00
C ALA A 228 6.47 6.97 15.76
N LEU A 229 5.13 7.08 15.70
CA LEU A 229 4.26 5.96 15.35
C LEU A 229 4.52 5.46 13.93
N HIS A 230 4.58 6.35 12.93
CA HIS A 230 4.85 5.97 11.55
C HIS A 230 6.26 5.40 11.34
N ALA A 231 7.27 5.86 12.09
CA ALA A 231 8.60 5.25 12.07
C ALA A 231 8.55 3.78 12.51
N ALA A 232 7.80 3.46 13.57
CA ALA A 232 7.63 2.08 14.03
C ALA A 232 6.80 1.23 13.04
N GLN A 233 5.78 1.82 12.42
CA GLN A 233 5.02 1.15 11.34
C GLN A 233 5.89 0.85 10.11
N ALA A 234 6.76 1.78 9.71
CA ALA A 234 7.71 1.57 8.61
C ALA A 234 8.71 0.44 8.94
N ALA A 235 9.21 0.39 10.17
CA ALA A 235 10.06 -0.70 10.63
C ALA A 235 9.33 -2.05 10.59
N ARG A 236 8.05 -2.09 10.99
CA ARG A 236 7.22 -3.30 10.91
C ARG A 236 7.03 -3.76 9.47
N ALA A 237 6.75 -2.84 8.55
CA ALA A 237 6.55 -3.17 7.13
C ALA A 237 7.85 -3.67 6.48
N ARG A 238 9.00 -3.16 6.91
CA ARG A 238 10.33 -3.56 6.38
C ARG A 238 10.84 -4.88 6.96
N SER A 239 10.70 -5.08 8.26
CA SER A 239 11.44 -6.11 9.00
C SER A 239 10.58 -6.96 9.93
N GLY A 240 9.27 -6.73 9.97
CA GLY A 240 8.32 -7.48 10.78
C GLY A 240 8.30 -7.08 12.26
N CYS A 241 7.60 -7.90 13.05
CA CYS A 241 7.35 -7.65 14.46
C CYS A 241 8.60 -7.63 15.37
N PRO A 242 9.65 -8.45 15.17
CA PRO A 242 10.79 -8.48 16.09
C PRO A 242 11.51 -7.13 16.26
N LEU A 243 11.67 -6.37 15.17
CA LEU A 243 12.29 -5.05 15.22
C LEU A 243 11.30 -3.92 15.52
N ALA A 244 10.02 -4.11 15.21
CA ALA A 244 9.01 -3.07 15.38
C ALA A 244 8.46 -2.96 16.80
N ALA A 245 8.30 -4.07 17.51
CA ALA A 245 7.75 -4.10 18.87
C ALA A 245 8.48 -3.14 19.84
N PRO A 246 9.83 -3.13 19.96
CA PRO A 246 10.52 -2.20 20.84
C PRO A 246 10.40 -0.74 20.39
N LEU A 247 10.23 -0.46 19.09
CA LEU A 247 10.02 0.89 18.59
C LEU A 247 8.63 1.41 18.96
N PHE A 248 7.60 0.57 18.88
CA PHE A 248 6.25 0.93 19.35
C PHE A 248 6.23 1.17 20.86
N GLU A 249 6.89 0.32 21.64
CA GLU A 249 7.02 0.49 23.09
C GLU A 249 7.72 1.81 23.45
N LYS A 250 8.82 2.13 22.76
CA LYS A 250 9.51 3.42 22.91
C LYS A 250 8.61 4.61 22.56
N THR A 251 7.80 4.50 21.51
CA THR A 251 6.82 5.54 21.13
C THR A 251 5.75 5.72 22.21
N TYR A 252 5.21 4.64 22.77
CA TYR A 252 4.23 4.70 23.86
C TYR A 252 4.82 5.31 25.13
N GLN A 253 6.02 4.89 25.53
CA GLN A 253 6.71 5.45 26.71
C GLN A 253 6.99 6.95 26.57
N ARG A 254 7.32 7.41 25.35
CA ARG A 254 7.60 8.84 25.09
C ARG A 254 6.34 9.70 25.02
N PHE A 255 5.21 9.15 24.56
CA PHE A 255 3.98 9.91 24.30
C PHE A 255 2.71 9.23 24.86
N PRO A 256 2.66 8.87 26.16
CA PRO A 256 1.63 7.97 26.71
C PRO A 256 0.20 8.52 26.61
N ASP A 257 0.04 9.84 26.65
CA ASP A 257 -1.28 10.50 26.66
C ASP A 257 -1.77 10.94 25.28
N THR A 258 -0.98 10.69 24.23
CA THR A 258 -1.38 11.00 22.86
C THR A 258 -2.10 9.81 22.21
N GLN A 259 -3.00 10.09 21.26
CA GLN A 259 -3.63 9.04 20.46
C GLN A 259 -2.57 8.18 19.74
N ALA A 260 -1.48 8.79 19.26
CA ALA A 260 -0.39 8.07 18.59
C ALA A 260 0.35 7.11 19.53
N GLY A 261 0.56 7.49 20.81
CA GLY A 261 1.13 6.61 21.82
C GLY A 261 0.22 5.43 22.15
N GLN A 262 -1.08 5.68 22.32
CA GLN A 262 -2.08 4.63 22.58
C GLN A 262 -2.17 3.63 21.41
N GLU A 263 -2.20 4.13 20.16
CA GLU A 263 -2.11 3.29 18.96
C GLU A 263 -0.79 2.51 18.92
N ALA A 264 0.33 3.11 19.32
CA ALA A 264 1.62 2.41 19.39
C ALA A 264 1.56 1.25 20.40
N ALA A 265 0.99 1.45 21.59
CA ALA A 265 0.81 0.36 22.56
C ALA A 265 -0.08 -0.78 22.00
N TRP A 266 -1.15 -0.43 21.28
CA TRP A 266 -2.02 -1.42 20.63
C TRP A 266 -1.25 -2.25 19.59
N GLN A 267 -0.45 -1.58 18.75
CA GLN A 267 0.37 -2.24 17.73
C GLN A 267 1.50 -3.07 18.36
N ALA A 268 2.13 -2.60 19.45
CA ALA A 268 3.12 -3.36 20.21
C ALA A 268 2.54 -4.67 20.74
N ALA A 269 1.36 -4.61 21.37
CA ALA A 269 0.65 -5.80 21.86
C ALA A 269 0.37 -6.80 20.74
N GLY A 270 -0.10 -6.33 19.58
CA GLY A 270 -0.30 -7.15 18.40
C GLY A 270 0.99 -7.81 17.91
N CYS A 271 2.11 -7.09 17.90
CA CYS A 271 3.43 -7.63 17.56
C CYS A 271 3.88 -8.70 18.56
N TYR A 272 3.82 -8.46 19.86
CA TYR A 272 4.20 -9.45 20.88
C TYR A 272 3.35 -10.72 20.80
N ARG A 273 2.04 -10.58 20.55
CA ARG A 273 1.14 -11.72 20.32
C ARG A 273 1.59 -12.57 19.13
N THR A 274 1.98 -11.95 18.01
CA THR A 274 2.48 -12.70 16.83
C THR A 274 3.84 -13.37 17.06
N LEU A 275 4.61 -12.88 18.03
CA LEU A 275 5.90 -13.46 18.42
C LEU A 275 5.75 -14.57 19.49
N GLY A 276 4.54 -14.79 20.00
CA GLY A 276 4.27 -15.74 21.09
C GLY A 276 4.57 -15.20 22.50
N ASP A 277 4.93 -13.92 22.62
CA ASP A 277 5.14 -13.27 23.93
C ASP A 277 3.81 -12.74 24.47
N PHE A 278 2.96 -13.67 24.92
CA PHE A 278 1.62 -13.36 25.39
C PHE A 278 1.61 -12.54 26.69
N GLU A 279 2.65 -12.64 27.52
CA GLU A 279 2.76 -11.87 28.75
C GLU A 279 2.96 -10.39 28.46
N ARG A 280 3.91 -10.03 27.58
CA ARG A 280 4.10 -8.63 27.18
C ARG A 280 2.90 -8.10 26.39
N ALA A 281 2.30 -8.93 25.53
CA ALA A 281 1.07 -8.56 24.84
C ALA A 281 -0.06 -8.21 25.82
N ARG A 282 -0.26 -9.03 26.87
CA ARG A 282 -1.25 -8.81 27.92
C ARG A 282 -1.01 -7.51 28.68
N GLN A 283 0.25 -7.23 29.06
CA GLN A 283 0.62 -5.99 29.75
C GLN A 283 0.25 -4.74 28.92
N HIS A 284 0.56 -4.75 27.63
CA HIS A 284 0.22 -3.63 26.75
C HIS A 284 -1.29 -3.45 26.54
N TYR A 285 -2.06 -4.54 26.42
CA TYR A 285 -3.52 -4.42 26.35
C TYR A 285 -4.15 -3.95 27.67
N GLN A 286 -3.63 -4.39 28.82
CA GLN A 286 -4.09 -3.92 30.14
C GLN A 286 -3.89 -2.41 30.31
N ALA A 287 -2.75 -1.88 29.85
CA ALA A 287 -2.46 -0.44 29.88
C ALA A 287 -3.43 0.41 29.04
N LEU A 288 -4.22 -0.20 28.15
CA LEU A 288 -5.22 0.46 27.31
C LEU A 288 -6.65 0.37 27.84
N LEU A 289 -6.91 -0.37 28.93
CA LEU A 289 -8.26 -0.57 29.46
C LEU A 289 -8.92 0.73 29.93
N ASP A 290 -8.13 1.66 30.48
CA ASP A 290 -8.62 2.95 30.98
C ASP A 290 -8.63 4.05 29.90
N ARG A 291 -8.24 3.74 28.66
CA ARG A 291 -8.13 4.73 27.58
C ARG A 291 -9.40 4.73 26.71
N PRO A 292 -10.08 5.88 26.55
CA PRO A 292 -11.30 5.96 25.75
C PRO A 292 -11.01 5.59 24.29
N GLY A 293 -11.87 4.75 23.70
CA GLY A 293 -11.73 4.24 22.33
C GLY A 293 -10.89 2.96 22.18
N TYR A 294 -10.13 2.57 23.22
CA TYR A 294 -9.37 1.31 23.22
C TYR A 294 -9.87 0.27 24.22
N SER A 295 -10.61 0.67 25.26
CA SER A 295 -11.12 -0.21 26.33
C SER A 295 -11.77 -1.50 25.80
N ASP A 296 -12.78 -1.38 24.94
CA ASP A 296 -13.59 -2.51 24.49
C ASP A 296 -12.77 -3.47 23.62
N ARG A 297 -11.92 -2.90 22.77
CA ARG A 297 -11.02 -3.67 21.90
C ARG A 297 -9.92 -4.38 22.70
N ALA A 298 -9.41 -3.74 23.75
CA ALA A 298 -8.41 -4.33 24.64
C ALA A 298 -9.02 -5.47 25.47
N GLN A 299 -10.23 -5.30 26.00
CA GLN A 299 -10.96 -6.36 26.71
C GLN A 299 -11.19 -7.58 25.80
N ALA A 300 -11.67 -7.36 24.57
CA ALA A 300 -11.86 -8.44 23.60
C ALA A 300 -10.54 -9.17 23.26
N ALA A 301 -9.45 -8.43 23.08
CA ALA A 301 -8.13 -9.02 22.82
C ALA A 301 -7.63 -9.84 24.03
N LEU A 302 -7.80 -9.35 25.26
CA LEU A 302 -7.44 -10.05 26.49
C LEU A 302 -8.24 -11.34 26.67
N ALA A 303 -9.56 -11.30 26.43
CA ALA A 303 -10.41 -12.47 26.48
C ALA A 303 -9.94 -13.55 25.48
N SER A 304 -9.66 -13.16 24.23
CA SER A 304 -9.21 -14.10 23.19
C SER A 304 -7.85 -14.79 23.49
N MET A 305 -7.05 -14.24 24.41
CA MET A 305 -5.78 -14.82 24.83
C MET A 305 -5.90 -15.69 26.09
N GLY A 306 -6.99 -15.59 26.84
CA GLY A 306 -7.23 -16.39 28.05
C GLY A 306 -7.48 -17.87 27.75
N ASP A 307 -7.96 -18.16 26.54
CA ASP A 307 -8.29 -19.51 26.08
C ASP A 307 -7.09 -20.27 25.46
N ALA A 308 -5.92 -19.63 25.36
CA ALA A 308 -4.72 -20.27 24.84
C ALA A 308 -4.08 -21.19 25.91
N PRO A 309 -3.85 -22.48 25.62
CA PRO A 309 -3.21 -23.39 26.56
C PRO A 309 -1.80 -22.91 26.89
N ARG A 310 -1.47 -22.87 28.19
CA ARG A 310 -0.14 -22.52 28.72
C ARG A 310 0.90 -23.58 28.39
#